data_AF-A0A519KT29-F1
#
_entry.id   AF-A0A519KT29-F1
#
_cell.length_a   1.000
_cell.length_b   1.000
_cell.length_c   1.000
_cell.angle_alpha   90.00
_cell.angle_beta   90.00
_cell.angle_gamma   90.00
#
_symmetry.space_group_name_H-M   'P 1'
#
loop_
_entity.id
_entity.type
_entity.pdbx_description
1 polymer ?
#
loop_
_entity_poly.entity_id
_entity_poly.type
_entity_poly.pdbx_seq_one_letter_code
_entity_poly.pdbx_strand_id
1 'polypeptide(L)'
;MTAMANSAHAGHAQIVFIDSRVPDIDQILSGFSPDAEIVMIDSSGDGVAQIEAALAGREGVDAIHIVSHGDDGMLLLGNGAVTLESIVANPQTWDRIGAALSQDGDIQLWGCDVGAGQAGLSFIQALAAATGADVAASNNTTGAGGDWTLEITSGEINPAYGANTAGLVSYADSLATFSVSTAAELNAALLVAASNGVADVITFTANISAGGGDFTNGYLAYINLAESHALTIVGGGFSLDANSFGRGLFVSTGDNVTIQNLVIREGALAGNGGVSGTALAGGSSFGAGIVNNGTLTLQDVTVTANVATGGGGGGGYRTNAGFMGGRGGNSAAARVTID
;
A
#
# COMPACT_ATOMS: atom_id res chain seq x y z
N MET A 1 16.11 -46.91 1.73
CA MET A 1 15.32 -45.78 2.24
C MET A 1 16.02 -45.28 3.47
N THR A 2 16.91 -44.31 3.31
CA THR A 2 17.59 -43.65 4.42
C THR A 2 16.83 -42.35 4.66
N ALA A 3 16.19 -42.26 5.82
CA ALA A 3 15.55 -41.03 6.27
C ALA A 3 16.66 -39.99 6.50
N MET A 4 16.73 -38.98 5.64
CA MET A 4 17.38 -37.71 6.00
C MET A 4 16.40 -36.98 6.90
N ALA A 5 16.50 -37.21 8.21
CA ALA A 5 15.88 -36.33 9.17
C ALA A 5 16.41 -34.91 8.92
N ASN A 6 15.50 -33.97 8.72
CA ASN A 6 15.75 -32.55 8.50
C ASN A 6 16.50 -31.96 9.72
N SER A 7 17.82 -32.12 9.75
CA SER A 7 18.68 -31.79 10.90
C SER A 7 19.12 -30.32 10.90
N ALA A 8 18.63 -29.51 9.96
CA ALA A 8 19.03 -28.10 9.82
C ALA A 8 18.34 -27.15 10.81
N HIS A 9 17.28 -27.59 11.50
CA HIS A 9 16.40 -26.69 12.26
C HIS A 9 16.34 -26.94 13.77
N ALA A 10 16.92 -28.03 14.28
CA ALA A 10 16.78 -28.39 15.69
C ALA A 10 17.69 -27.53 16.58
N GLY A 11 17.10 -26.58 17.32
CA GLY A 11 17.77 -25.86 18.42
C GLY A 11 18.05 -24.37 18.20
N HIS A 12 17.56 -23.76 17.12
CA HIS A 12 17.71 -22.32 16.87
C HIS A 12 16.44 -21.53 17.22
N ALA A 13 16.62 -20.41 17.91
CA ALA A 13 15.51 -19.53 18.29
C ALA A 13 15.12 -18.64 17.11
N GLN A 14 14.18 -19.09 16.27
CA GLN A 14 13.72 -18.37 15.08
C GLN A 14 12.32 -17.80 15.29
N ILE A 15 12.09 -16.58 14.82
CA ILE A 15 10.77 -15.94 14.85
C ILE A 15 10.41 -15.49 13.43
N VAL A 16 9.22 -15.86 12.96
CA VAL A 16 8.67 -15.46 11.67
C VAL A 16 7.53 -14.48 11.89
N PHE A 17 7.76 -13.23 11.51
CA PHE A 17 6.74 -12.20 11.42
C PHE A 17 6.10 -12.25 10.04
N ILE A 18 4.79 -12.40 9.98
CA ILE A 18 4.05 -12.47 8.71
C ILE A 18 2.99 -11.37 8.69
N ASP A 19 3.04 -10.52 7.68
CA ASP A 19 1.99 -9.56 7.45
C ASP A 19 0.67 -10.26 7.10
N SER A 20 -0.40 -9.92 7.82
CA SER A 20 -1.73 -10.53 7.66
C SER A 20 -2.34 -10.38 6.25
N ARG A 21 -1.81 -9.48 5.40
CA ARG A 21 -2.23 -9.34 4.00
C ARG A 21 -1.62 -10.38 3.06
N VAL A 22 -0.57 -11.09 3.47
CA VAL A 22 0.05 -12.14 2.64
C VAL A 22 -1.00 -13.21 2.33
N PRO A 23 -1.24 -13.57 1.05
CA PRO A 23 -2.19 -14.62 0.71
C PRO A 23 -1.62 -16.01 1.08
N ASP A 24 -2.51 -16.99 1.27
CA ASP A 24 -2.17 -18.40 1.50
C ASP A 24 -1.03 -18.63 2.53
N ILE A 25 -1.10 -17.94 3.68
CA ILE A 25 -0.09 -18.01 4.76
C ILE A 25 0.23 -19.45 5.18
N ASP A 26 -0.78 -20.34 5.22
CA ASP A 26 -0.55 -21.76 5.56
C ASP A 26 0.47 -22.42 4.62
N GLN A 27 0.52 -22.01 3.35
CA GLN A 27 1.52 -22.48 2.41
C GLN A 27 2.90 -21.86 2.69
N ILE A 28 2.96 -20.56 2.97
CA ILE A 28 4.19 -19.85 3.37
C ILE A 28 4.84 -20.53 4.58
N LEU A 29 4.05 -20.89 5.57
CA LEU A 29 4.53 -21.55 6.79
C LEU A 29 5.19 -22.90 6.53
N SER A 30 4.86 -23.59 5.44
CA SER A 30 5.54 -24.83 5.04
C SER A 30 7.01 -24.63 4.66
N GLY A 31 7.41 -23.39 4.39
CA GLY A 31 8.77 -23.00 4.07
C GLY A 31 9.67 -22.78 5.29
N PHE A 32 9.10 -22.65 6.49
CA PHE A 32 9.87 -22.34 7.70
C PHE A 32 10.01 -23.57 8.61
N SER A 33 10.90 -23.44 9.61
CA SER A 33 11.02 -24.47 10.66
C SER A 33 9.67 -24.71 11.33
N PRO A 34 9.28 -25.97 11.58
CA PRO A 34 8.10 -26.25 12.41
C PRO A 34 8.28 -25.81 13.87
N ASP A 35 9.52 -25.58 14.30
CA ASP A 35 9.86 -25.09 15.65
C ASP A 35 9.98 -23.55 15.71
N ALA A 36 9.84 -22.84 14.58
CA ALA A 36 9.88 -21.38 14.56
C ALA A 36 8.61 -20.80 15.20
N GLU A 37 8.77 -19.73 15.99
CA GLU A 37 7.63 -18.99 16.52
C GLU A 37 7.02 -18.13 15.42
N ILE A 38 5.70 -18.22 15.24
CA ILE A 38 4.98 -17.44 14.23
C ILE A 38 4.24 -16.30 14.92
N VAL A 39 4.48 -15.08 14.44
CA VAL A 39 3.80 -13.86 14.89
C VAL A 39 3.12 -13.20 13.70
N MET A 40 1.79 -13.11 13.75
CA MET A 40 1.02 -12.40 12.73
C MET A 40 1.03 -10.89 13.01
N ILE A 41 1.36 -10.10 11.99
CA ILE A 41 1.31 -8.64 12.02
C ILE A 41 -0.07 -8.19 11.53
N ASP A 42 -0.80 -7.48 12.38
CA ASP A 42 -2.07 -6.84 12.01
C ASP A 42 -1.81 -5.69 11.03
N SER A 43 -2.47 -5.75 9.87
CA SER A 43 -2.34 -4.78 8.79
C SER A 43 -2.97 -3.42 9.09
N SER A 44 -3.76 -3.30 10.16
CA SER A 44 -4.30 -2.02 10.63
C SER A 44 -3.37 -1.26 11.59
N GLY A 45 -2.40 -1.94 12.19
CA GLY A 45 -1.45 -1.36 13.15
C GLY A 45 -0.08 -1.04 12.55
N ASP A 46 0.74 -0.27 13.26
CA ASP A 46 2.16 -0.08 12.90
C ASP A 46 2.88 -1.43 12.99
N GLY A 47 3.42 -1.90 11.86
CA GLY A 47 4.03 -3.21 11.76
C GLY A 47 5.38 -3.31 12.49
N VAL A 48 6.17 -2.23 12.48
CA VAL A 48 7.48 -2.21 13.15
C VAL A 48 7.29 -2.17 14.67
N ALA A 49 6.32 -1.38 15.15
CA ALA A 49 5.98 -1.36 16.56
C ALA A 49 5.47 -2.71 17.08
N GLN A 50 4.76 -3.48 16.25
CA GLN A 50 4.32 -4.84 16.59
C GLN A 50 5.51 -5.81 16.70
N ILE A 51 6.49 -5.73 15.80
CA ILE A 51 7.74 -6.51 15.89
C ILE A 51 8.50 -6.14 17.17
N GLU A 52 8.72 -4.85 17.42
CA GLU A 52 9.41 -4.36 18.64
C GLU A 52 8.71 -4.88 19.91
N ALA A 53 7.37 -4.78 19.97
CA ALA A 53 6.60 -5.25 21.10
C ALA A 53 6.68 -6.77 21.30
N ALA A 54 6.69 -7.55 20.23
CA ALA A 54 6.83 -9.00 20.28
C ALA A 54 8.22 -9.43 20.76
N LEU A 55 9.26 -8.66 20.43
CA LEU A 55 10.66 -8.89 20.81
C LEU A 55 11.02 -8.31 22.19
N ALA A 56 10.15 -7.50 22.80
CA ALA A 56 10.43 -6.83 24.06
C ALA A 56 10.82 -7.82 25.18
N GLY A 57 12.03 -7.65 25.72
CA GLY A 57 12.56 -8.49 26.80
C GLY A 57 13.06 -9.86 26.36
N ARG A 58 13.13 -10.13 25.05
CA ARG A 58 13.77 -11.32 24.49
C ARG A 58 15.25 -11.05 24.22
N GLU A 59 16.04 -12.10 24.24
CA GLU A 59 17.46 -12.09 23.90
C GLU A 59 17.81 -13.43 23.23
N GLY A 60 18.85 -13.44 22.40
CA GLY A 60 19.37 -14.68 21.80
C GLY A 60 18.48 -15.25 20.69
N VAL A 61 17.73 -14.40 19.98
CA VAL A 61 17.01 -14.81 18.77
C VAL A 61 18.03 -15.00 17.65
N ASP A 62 18.11 -16.22 17.11
CA ASP A 62 19.07 -16.57 16.06
C ASP A 62 18.65 -16.05 14.70
N ALA A 63 17.34 -15.97 14.43
CA ALA A 63 16.87 -15.37 13.19
C ALA A 63 15.49 -14.73 13.32
N ILE A 64 15.36 -13.57 12.69
CA ILE A 64 14.09 -12.90 12.45
C ILE A 64 13.78 -13.02 10.96
N HIS A 65 12.64 -13.61 10.63
CA HIS A 65 12.09 -13.60 9.29
C HIS A 65 10.94 -12.61 9.22
N ILE A 66 10.92 -11.76 8.19
CA ILE A 66 9.82 -10.84 7.93
C ILE A 66 9.24 -11.20 6.57
N VAL A 67 8.01 -11.68 6.54
CA VAL A 67 7.29 -12.03 5.31
C VAL A 67 6.21 -10.99 5.07
N SER A 68 6.34 -10.26 3.97
CA SER A 68 5.39 -9.22 3.60
C SER A 68 5.47 -8.90 2.11
N HIS A 69 4.56 -8.06 1.62
CA HIS A 69 4.79 -7.48 0.29
C HIS A 69 6.01 -6.55 0.32
N GLY A 70 6.70 -6.43 -0.81
CA GLY A 70 7.87 -5.59 -1.01
C GLY A 70 7.90 -4.95 -2.39
N ASP A 71 8.73 -3.93 -2.50
CA ASP A 71 9.15 -3.26 -3.74
C ASP A 71 10.59 -2.75 -3.54
N ASP A 72 11.20 -2.14 -4.55
CA ASP A 72 12.59 -1.71 -4.50
C ASP A 72 12.92 -0.78 -3.31
N GLY A 73 13.65 -1.32 -2.33
CA GLY A 73 14.05 -0.58 -1.12
C GLY A 73 12.93 -0.32 -0.12
N MET A 74 11.87 -1.14 -0.10
CA MET A 74 10.81 -1.01 0.90
C MET A 74 10.08 -2.33 1.23
N LEU A 75 9.51 -2.41 2.44
CA LEU A 75 8.57 -3.47 2.85
C LEU A 75 7.23 -2.89 3.26
N LEU A 76 6.12 -3.50 2.84
CA LEU A 76 4.79 -3.13 3.29
C LEU A 76 4.46 -3.95 4.54
N LEU A 77 4.54 -3.33 5.73
CA LEU A 77 4.41 -4.02 7.01
C LEU A 77 3.42 -3.30 7.93
N GLY A 78 2.34 -3.97 8.31
CA GLY A 78 1.26 -3.36 9.09
C GLY A 78 0.48 -2.34 8.27
N ASN A 79 0.37 -1.11 8.73
CA ASN A 79 -0.45 -0.07 8.10
C ASN A 79 0.31 0.88 7.17
N GLY A 80 1.59 0.60 6.87
CA GLY A 80 2.43 1.47 6.05
C GLY A 80 3.71 0.82 5.53
N ALA A 81 4.49 1.60 4.77
CA ALA A 81 5.78 1.20 4.24
C ALA A 81 6.90 1.41 5.26
N VAL A 82 7.78 0.41 5.36
CA VAL A 82 9.12 0.55 5.91
C VAL A 82 10.05 0.92 4.76
N THR A 83 10.51 2.17 4.75
CA THR A 83 11.47 2.70 3.75
C THR A 83 12.79 3.09 4.41
N LEU A 84 13.80 3.43 3.62
CA LEU A 84 15.06 3.99 4.10
C LEU A 84 14.84 5.20 5.03
N GLU A 85 13.96 6.12 4.64
CA GLU A 85 13.63 7.32 5.41
C GLU A 85 13.03 6.94 6.78
N SER A 86 12.15 5.94 6.81
CA SER A 86 11.53 5.47 8.05
C SER A 86 12.52 4.82 9.01
N ILE A 87 13.53 4.11 8.47
CA ILE A 87 14.62 3.50 9.26
C ILE A 87 15.47 4.58 9.89
N VAL A 88 15.91 5.54 9.08
CA VAL A 88 16.74 6.66 9.53
C VAL A 88 16.00 7.56 10.53
N ALA A 89 14.68 7.70 10.39
CA ALA A 89 13.86 8.49 11.30
C ALA A 89 13.67 7.83 12.68
N ASN A 90 13.74 6.49 12.77
CA ASN A 90 13.41 5.74 13.98
C ASN A 90 14.52 4.77 14.44
N PRO A 91 15.79 5.21 14.59
CA PRO A 91 16.91 4.32 14.85
C PRO A 91 16.79 3.56 16.18
N GLN A 92 16.12 4.15 17.19
CA GLN A 92 15.94 3.51 18.50
C GLN A 92 15.04 2.27 18.45
N THR A 93 14.06 2.24 17.54
CA THR A 93 13.17 1.08 17.39
C THR A 93 13.94 -0.08 16.76
N TRP A 94 14.72 0.20 15.72
CA TRP A 94 15.57 -0.82 15.08
C TRP A 94 16.70 -1.32 15.98
N ASP A 95 17.30 -0.44 16.79
CA ASP A 95 18.29 -0.83 17.81
C ASP A 95 17.70 -1.81 18.83
N ARG A 96 16.45 -1.61 19.27
CA ARG A 96 15.76 -2.54 20.18
C ARG A 96 15.40 -3.87 19.52
N ILE A 97 15.00 -3.85 18.26
CA ILE A 97 14.78 -5.08 17.47
C ILE A 97 16.10 -5.85 17.37
N GLY A 98 17.18 -5.16 17.05
CA GLY A 98 18.54 -5.71 17.01
C GLY A 98 19.00 -6.30 18.34
N ALA A 99 18.71 -5.63 19.45
CA ALA A 99 19.09 -6.08 20.79
C ALA A 99 18.47 -7.42 21.22
N ALA A 100 17.39 -7.86 20.55
CA ALA A 100 16.79 -9.17 20.81
C ALA A 100 17.53 -10.32 20.11
N LEU A 101 18.32 -10.02 19.07
CA LEU A 101 19.08 -11.02 18.32
C LEU A 101 20.27 -11.56 19.13
N SER A 102 20.69 -12.76 18.79
CA SER A 102 22.00 -13.28 19.21
C SER A 102 23.12 -12.53 18.50
N GLN A 103 24.37 -12.73 18.94
CA GLN A 103 25.54 -12.05 18.35
C GLN A 103 25.69 -12.31 16.84
N ASP A 104 25.31 -13.51 16.40
CA ASP A 104 25.38 -13.95 15.01
C ASP A 104 23.96 -14.06 14.41
N GLY A 105 23.00 -13.32 14.97
CA GLY A 105 21.61 -13.39 14.58
C GLY A 105 21.31 -12.62 13.30
N ASP A 106 20.49 -13.21 12.43
CA ASP A 106 20.21 -12.67 11.09
C ASP A 106 18.79 -12.11 10.96
N ILE A 107 18.61 -11.14 10.07
CA ILE A 107 17.29 -10.66 9.62
C ILE A 107 17.10 -11.03 8.14
N GLN A 108 16.06 -11.80 7.84
CA GLN A 108 15.75 -12.25 6.48
C GLN A 108 14.40 -11.68 6.03
N LEU A 109 14.44 -10.88 4.97
CA LEU A 109 13.31 -10.14 4.43
C LEU A 109 12.75 -10.87 3.20
N TRP A 110 11.58 -11.47 3.36
CA TRP A 110 10.85 -12.19 2.31
C TRP A 110 9.78 -11.28 1.72
N GLY A 111 10.21 -10.44 0.78
CA GLY A 111 9.37 -9.56 0.01
C GLY A 111 9.94 -9.37 -1.38
N CYS A 112 9.07 -9.14 -2.35
CA CYS A 112 9.45 -8.93 -3.75
C CYS A 112 10.39 -7.73 -3.88
N ASP A 113 11.49 -7.89 -4.60
CA ASP A 113 12.39 -6.81 -5.05
C ASP A 113 12.99 -5.90 -3.96
N VAL A 114 12.89 -6.24 -2.67
CA VAL A 114 13.30 -5.39 -1.55
C VAL A 114 14.76 -4.94 -1.65
N GLY A 115 15.65 -5.84 -2.10
CA GLY A 115 17.08 -5.60 -2.33
C GLY A 115 17.43 -5.12 -3.74
N ALA A 116 16.44 -4.87 -4.61
CA ALA A 116 16.68 -4.51 -5.99
C ALA A 116 17.30 -3.11 -6.13
N GLY A 117 18.26 -3.01 -7.06
CA GLY A 117 18.89 -1.75 -7.44
C GLY A 117 19.61 -1.01 -6.30
N GLN A 118 19.86 0.28 -6.53
CA GLN A 118 20.58 1.11 -5.55
C GLN A 118 19.70 1.45 -4.32
N ALA A 119 18.39 1.55 -4.51
CA ALA A 119 17.43 1.79 -3.43
C ALA A 119 17.45 0.61 -2.44
N GLY A 120 17.30 -0.62 -2.94
CA GLY A 120 17.33 -1.84 -2.11
C GLY A 120 18.65 -2.06 -1.38
N LEU A 121 19.79 -1.84 -2.04
CA LEU A 121 21.10 -1.90 -1.37
C LEU A 121 21.22 -0.89 -0.22
N SER A 122 20.72 0.34 -0.43
CA SER A 122 20.79 1.40 0.59
C SER A 122 19.85 1.08 1.76
N PHE A 123 18.67 0.52 1.47
CA PHE A 123 17.71 0.05 2.47
C PHE A 123 18.30 -1.04 3.36
N ILE A 124 18.86 -2.10 2.76
CA ILE A 124 19.45 -3.24 3.48
C ILE A 124 20.62 -2.78 4.36
N GLN A 125 21.50 -1.92 3.83
CA GLN A 125 22.63 -1.38 4.60
C GLN A 125 22.17 -0.52 5.77
N ALA A 126 21.14 0.32 5.58
CA ALA A 126 20.60 1.14 6.65
C ALA A 126 19.94 0.28 7.74
N LEU A 127 19.21 -0.76 7.37
CA LEU A 127 18.60 -1.67 8.32
C LEU A 127 19.67 -2.42 9.12
N ALA A 128 20.67 -2.98 8.45
CA ALA A 128 21.78 -3.68 9.09
C ALA A 128 22.56 -2.77 10.06
N ALA A 129 22.80 -1.52 9.66
CA ALA A 129 23.45 -0.55 10.54
C ALA A 129 22.58 -0.18 11.75
N ALA A 130 21.26 -0.14 11.59
CA ALA A 130 20.33 0.24 12.66
C ALA A 130 20.06 -0.89 13.65
N THR A 131 20.10 -2.15 13.21
CA THR A 131 19.88 -3.33 14.05
C THR A 131 21.19 -3.94 14.56
N GLY A 132 22.32 -3.67 13.90
CA GLY A 132 23.60 -4.32 14.18
C GLY A 132 23.67 -5.78 13.71
N ALA A 133 22.70 -6.23 12.91
CA ALA A 133 22.59 -7.59 12.40
C ALA A 133 22.88 -7.67 10.90
N ASP A 134 23.19 -8.87 10.44
CA ASP A 134 23.24 -9.15 9.00
C ASP A 134 21.82 -9.28 8.44
N VAL A 135 21.60 -8.66 7.29
CA VAL A 135 20.29 -8.54 6.65
C VAL A 135 20.36 -9.13 5.26
N ALA A 136 19.37 -9.94 4.90
CA ALA A 136 19.19 -10.49 3.56
C ALA A 136 17.83 -10.14 2.97
N ALA A 137 17.78 -9.89 1.67
CA ALA A 137 16.53 -9.69 0.94
C ALA A 137 16.62 -10.19 -0.51
N SER A 138 15.47 -10.40 -1.15
CA SER A 138 15.40 -10.74 -2.57
C SER A 138 15.62 -9.49 -3.44
N ASN A 139 16.27 -9.65 -4.61
CA ASN A 139 16.37 -8.61 -5.64
C ASN A 139 15.43 -8.80 -6.84
N ASN A 140 14.53 -9.77 -6.75
CA ASN A 140 13.61 -10.13 -7.81
C ASN A 140 12.23 -10.51 -7.22
N THR A 141 11.36 -11.03 -8.08
CA THR A 141 10.03 -11.48 -7.67
C THR A 141 10.10 -12.62 -6.65
N THR A 142 9.58 -12.38 -5.44
CA THR A 142 9.44 -13.44 -4.43
C THR A 142 8.06 -14.10 -4.55
N GLY A 143 8.04 -15.40 -4.82
CA GLY A 143 6.81 -16.16 -5.07
C GLY A 143 6.58 -16.50 -6.56
N ALA A 144 5.33 -16.52 -7.00
CA ALA A 144 4.98 -16.85 -8.37
C ALA A 144 5.62 -15.88 -9.37
N GLY A 145 6.32 -16.42 -10.37
CA GLY A 145 7.02 -15.64 -11.38
C GLY A 145 8.49 -15.34 -11.07
N GLY A 146 8.97 -15.65 -9.85
CA GLY A 146 10.39 -15.62 -9.51
C GLY A 146 10.79 -16.80 -8.62
N ASP A 147 11.45 -16.53 -7.51
CA ASP A 147 11.91 -17.58 -6.59
C ASP A 147 11.80 -17.18 -5.11
N TRP A 148 12.51 -17.89 -4.24
CA TRP A 148 12.54 -17.66 -2.79
C TRP A 148 13.99 -17.59 -2.32
N THR A 149 14.83 -16.90 -3.08
CA THR A 149 16.24 -16.68 -2.78
C THR A 149 16.41 -15.25 -2.27
N LEU A 150 17.31 -15.09 -1.29
CA LEU A 150 17.71 -13.78 -0.80
C LEU A 150 19.11 -13.50 -1.35
N GLU A 151 19.18 -12.87 -2.52
CA GLU A 151 20.44 -12.67 -3.24
C GLU A 151 21.29 -11.53 -2.70
N ILE A 152 20.67 -10.60 -1.96
CA ILE A 152 21.33 -9.41 -1.47
C ILE A 152 21.52 -9.54 0.03
N THR A 153 22.75 -9.41 0.49
CA THR A 153 23.10 -9.49 1.91
C THR A 153 23.97 -8.30 2.32
N SER A 154 23.83 -7.81 3.56
CA SER A 154 24.77 -6.85 4.16
C SER A 154 26.00 -7.53 4.77
N GLY A 155 25.92 -8.83 5.08
CA GLY A 155 27.00 -9.65 5.66
C GLY A 155 26.80 -11.15 5.42
N GLU A 156 27.23 -11.97 6.37
CA GLU A 156 27.20 -13.45 6.26
C GLU A 156 25.92 -14.02 6.87
N ILE A 157 25.02 -14.53 6.02
CA ILE A 157 23.80 -15.19 6.49
C ILE A 157 24.09 -16.64 6.83
N ASN A 158 23.72 -17.06 8.04
CA ASN A 158 23.89 -18.42 8.47
C ASN A 158 22.91 -19.36 7.74
N PRO A 159 23.39 -20.33 6.96
CA PRO A 159 22.52 -21.24 6.20
C PRO A 159 21.61 -22.11 7.08
N ALA A 160 21.94 -22.29 8.36
CA ALA A 160 21.08 -23.00 9.32
C ALA A 160 19.79 -22.25 9.66
N TYR A 161 19.74 -20.94 9.37
CA TYR A 161 18.57 -20.10 9.58
C TYR A 161 17.73 -19.93 8.32
N GLY A 162 18.13 -20.50 7.17
CA GLY A 162 17.39 -20.31 5.92
C GLY A 162 16.05 -21.03 5.90
N ALA A 163 15.05 -20.46 5.22
CA ALA A 163 13.79 -21.13 4.93
C ALA A 163 14.02 -22.32 3.97
N ASN A 164 13.31 -23.43 4.19
CA ASN A 164 13.21 -24.54 3.24
C ASN A 164 12.14 -24.24 2.18
N THR A 165 12.54 -23.55 1.13
CA THR A 165 11.63 -23.01 0.12
C THR A 165 11.10 -24.05 -0.87
N ALA A 166 11.51 -25.33 -0.75
CA ALA A 166 11.02 -26.40 -1.62
C ALA A 166 9.50 -26.60 -1.54
N GLY A 167 8.88 -26.30 -0.40
CA GLY A 167 7.42 -26.33 -0.21
C GLY A 167 6.68 -25.17 -0.89
N LEU A 168 7.38 -24.10 -1.28
CA LEU A 168 6.80 -22.86 -1.78
C LEU A 168 6.74 -22.78 -3.31
N VAL A 169 7.23 -23.80 -4.02
CA VAL A 169 7.25 -23.86 -5.50
C VAL A 169 5.85 -23.76 -6.11
N SER A 170 4.81 -24.18 -5.40
CA SER A 170 3.42 -24.10 -5.84
C SER A 170 2.68 -22.86 -5.35
N TYR A 171 3.36 -21.90 -4.71
CA TYR A 171 2.72 -20.68 -4.22
C TYR A 171 2.29 -19.84 -5.42
N ALA A 172 1.00 -19.47 -5.46
CA ALA A 172 0.37 -18.93 -6.66
C ALA A 172 0.49 -17.41 -6.78
N ASP A 173 0.78 -16.73 -5.69
CA ASP A 173 0.87 -15.27 -5.62
C ASP A 173 2.32 -14.78 -5.62
N SER A 174 2.50 -13.48 -5.83
CA SER A 174 3.77 -12.81 -5.59
C SER A 174 3.65 -11.91 -4.36
N LEU A 175 4.76 -11.70 -3.67
CA LEU A 175 4.83 -10.75 -2.56
C LEU A 175 5.10 -9.32 -3.07
N ALA A 176 4.56 -8.95 -4.22
CA ALA A 176 4.78 -7.65 -4.86
C ALA A 176 3.80 -6.59 -4.35
N THR A 177 4.25 -5.35 -4.24
CA THR A 177 3.38 -4.16 -4.17
C THR A 177 3.91 -3.10 -5.12
N PHE A 178 3.06 -2.21 -5.61
CA PHE A 178 3.50 -1.00 -6.29
C PHE A 178 3.74 0.10 -5.27
N SER A 179 5.00 0.53 -5.10
CA SER A 179 5.30 1.73 -4.32
C SER A 179 5.00 3.00 -5.11
N VAL A 180 4.34 3.98 -4.48
CA VAL A 180 3.94 5.23 -5.13
C VAL A 180 4.22 6.44 -4.24
N SER A 181 4.86 7.44 -4.83
CA SER A 181 5.21 8.72 -4.18
C SER A 181 4.74 9.93 -4.98
N THR A 182 4.31 9.71 -6.24
CA THR A 182 3.82 10.75 -7.15
C THR A 182 2.52 10.34 -7.83
N ALA A 183 1.80 11.33 -8.37
CA ALA A 183 0.57 11.06 -9.12
C ALA A 183 0.81 10.26 -10.40
N ALA A 184 1.97 10.43 -11.03
CA ALA A 184 2.35 9.68 -12.23
C ALA A 184 2.56 8.19 -11.90
N GLU A 185 3.27 7.89 -10.81
CA GLU A 185 3.46 6.51 -10.33
C GLU A 185 2.13 5.86 -9.94
N LEU A 186 1.27 6.58 -9.20
CA LEU A 186 -0.06 6.09 -8.85
C LEU A 186 -0.90 5.75 -10.08
N ASN A 187 -0.96 6.64 -11.07
CA ASN A 187 -1.69 6.36 -12.31
C ASN A 187 -1.09 5.18 -13.09
N ALA A 188 0.24 5.05 -13.12
CA ALA A 188 0.90 3.91 -13.76
C ALA A 188 0.57 2.58 -13.07
N ALA A 189 0.65 2.53 -11.73
CA ALA A 189 0.28 1.36 -10.94
C ALA A 189 -1.18 0.95 -11.16
N LEU A 190 -2.11 1.93 -11.17
CA LEU A 190 -3.52 1.68 -11.45
C LEU A 190 -3.78 1.12 -12.85
N LEU A 191 -3.00 1.51 -13.86
CA LEU A 191 -3.10 0.96 -15.21
C LEU A 191 -2.66 -0.51 -15.28
N VAL A 192 -1.61 -0.87 -14.53
CA VAL A 192 -1.16 -2.27 -14.42
C VAL A 192 -2.24 -3.09 -13.72
N ALA A 193 -2.71 -2.64 -12.56
CA ALA A 193 -3.75 -3.32 -11.79
C ALA A 193 -5.07 -3.49 -12.57
N ALA A 194 -5.36 -2.58 -13.51
CA ALA A 194 -6.53 -2.69 -14.37
C ALA A 194 -6.44 -3.80 -15.43
N SER A 195 -5.26 -4.38 -15.69
CA SER A 195 -5.01 -5.23 -16.87
C SER A 195 -4.22 -6.52 -16.64
N ASN A 196 -3.64 -6.73 -15.46
CA ASN A 196 -2.83 -7.92 -15.15
C ASN A 196 -3.63 -9.17 -14.77
N GLY A 197 -4.91 -9.01 -14.44
CA GLY A 197 -5.82 -10.12 -14.13
C GLY A 197 -5.57 -10.77 -12.76
N VAL A 198 -4.93 -10.07 -11.82
CA VAL A 198 -4.65 -10.56 -10.45
C VAL A 198 -5.06 -9.53 -9.39
N ALA A 199 -5.03 -9.92 -8.12
CA ALA A 199 -5.22 -8.97 -7.02
C ALA A 199 -3.94 -8.16 -6.80
N ASP A 200 -4.07 -6.87 -6.52
CA ASP A 200 -2.93 -5.96 -6.40
C ASP A 200 -2.94 -5.18 -5.10
N VAL A 201 -1.73 -4.78 -4.69
CA VAL A 201 -1.50 -3.89 -3.55
C VAL A 201 -0.69 -2.68 -4.02
N ILE A 202 -1.20 -1.48 -3.76
CA ILE A 202 -0.49 -0.21 -3.98
C ILE A 202 -0.15 0.39 -2.62
N THR A 203 1.11 0.76 -2.41
CA THR A 203 1.62 1.29 -1.15
C THR A 203 2.14 2.70 -1.32
N PHE A 204 1.62 3.62 -0.52
CA PHE A 204 2.12 5.00 -0.50
C PHE A 204 3.41 5.08 0.30
N THR A 205 4.42 5.73 -0.27
CA THR A 205 5.70 6.03 0.40
C THR A 205 5.89 7.53 0.66
N ALA A 206 5.00 8.36 0.13
CA ALA A 206 4.96 9.80 0.37
C ALA A 206 3.56 10.39 0.18
N ASN A 207 3.40 11.65 0.59
CA ASN A 207 2.22 12.44 0.25
C ASN A 207 2.19 12.71 -1.26
N ILE A 208 1.06 12.41 -1.91
CA ILE A 208 0.83 12.69 -3.32
C ILE A 208 -0.04 13.95 -3.41
N SER A 209 0.50 15.00 -4.02
CA SER A 209 -0.24 16.24 -4.31
C SER A 209 -0.33 16.47 -5.81
N ALA A 210 -1.53 16.69 -6.31
CA ALA A 210 -1.78 16.89 -7.73
C ALA A 210 -1.23 18.21 -8.26
N GLY A 211 -0.66 18.14 -9.46
CA GLY A 211 -0.59 19.23 -10.42
C GLY A 211 -1.75 19.18 -11.41
N GLY A 212 -2.00 20.28 -12.14
CA GLY A 212 -3.13 20.38 -13.07
C GLY A 212 -3.13 19.38 -14.24
N GLY A 213 -2.02 18.69 -14.50
CA GLY A 213 -1.88 17.66 -15.55
C GLY A 213 -2.10 16.23 -15.08
N ASP A 214 -2.28 15.99 -13.79
CA ASP A 214 -2.21 14.63 -13.20
C ASP A 214 -3.55 13.88 -13.18
N PHE A 215 -4.59 14.45 -13.80
CA PHE A 215 -5.96 13.94 -13.71
C PHE A 215 -6.34 13.09 -14.92
N THR A 216 -6.73 11.85 -14.66
CA THR A 216 -7.32 10.95 -15.65
C THR A 216 -8.84 11.02 -15.53
N ASN A 217 -9.54 11.40 -16.61
CA ASN A 217 -11.00 11.57 -16.60
C ASN A 217 -11.52 12.53 -15.50
N GLY A 218 -10.67 13.49 -15.07
CA GLY A 218 -10.99 14.45 -14.00
C GLY A 218 -10.78 13.94 -12.58
N TYR A 219 -10.10 12.79 -12.40
CA TYR A 219 -9.76 12.20 -11.11
C TYR A 219 -8.24 12.01 -11.00
N LEU A 220 -7.69 12.30 -9.82
CA LEU A 220 -6.28 12.05 -9.54
C LEU A 220 -5.98 10.54 -9.50
N ALA A 221 -6.89 9.76 -8.93
CA ALA A 221 -6.88 8.30 -8.95
C ALA A 221 -8.14 7.78 -9.63
N TYR A 222 -8.01 7.27 -10.86
CA TYR A 222 -9.12 6.69 -11.63
C TYR A 222 -9.01 5.16 -11.60
N ILE A 223 -9.76 4.51 -10.70
CA ILE A 223 -9.74 3.06 -10.53
C ILE A 223 -10.83 2.45 -11.42
N ASN A 224 -10.42 1.58 -12.34
CA ASN A 224 -11.29 0.89 -13.28
C ASN A 224 -10.69 -0.49 -13.61
N LEU A 225 -11.00 -1.48 -12.78
CA LEU A 225 -10.43 -2.82 -12.85
C LEU A 225 -11.26 -3.66 -13.83
N ALA A 226 -10.73 -3.94 -15.02
CA ALA A 226 -11.50 -4.55 -16.11
C ALA A 226 -12.09 -5.94 -15.78
N GLU A 227 -11.55 -6.62 -14.76
CA GLU A 227 -11.82 -8.04 -14.49
C GLU A 227 -12.28 -8.34 -13.04
N SER A 228 -12.75 -7.34 -12.28
CA SER A 228 -13.32 -7.52 -10.92
C SER A 228 -12.39 -8.18 -9.88
N HIS A 229 -11.07 -8.03 -10.04
CA HIS A 229 -10.11 -8.40 -8.99
C HIS A 229 -10.09 -7.39 -7.85
N ALA A 230 -9.55 -7.79 -6.70
CA ALA A 230 -9.43 -6.92 -5.55
C ALA A 230 -8.21 -6.01 -5.69
N LEU A 231 -8.38 -4.72 -5.37
CA LEU A 231 -7.29 -3.76 -5.20
C LEU A 231 -7.25 -3.30 -3.75
N THR A 232 -6.07 -3.37 -3.14
CA THR A 232 -5.81 -2.75 -1.84
C THR A 232 -4.86 -1.57 -2.00
N ILE A 233 -5.23 -0.42 -1.45
CA ILE A 233 -4.36 0.77 -1.37
C ILE A 233 -4.02 1.00 0.10
N VAL A 234 -2.74 0.93 0.45
CA VAL A 234 -2.25 1.21 1.81
C VAL A 234 -1.59 2.58 1.83
N GLY A 235 -2.19 3.50 2.57
CA GLY A 235 -1.80 4.90 2.60
C GLY A 235 -0.68 5.24 3.58
N GLY A 236 -0.40 4.43 4.61
CA GLY A 236 0.68 4.75 5.57
C GLY A 236 0.51 6.04 6.37
N GLY A 237 -0.69 6.62 6.39
CA GLY A 237 -0.98 7.94 6.96
C GLY A 237 -0.68 9.09 6.00
N PHE A 238 -0.20 8.81 4.78
CA PHE A 238 0.02 9.81 3.74
C PHE A 238 -1.29 10.32 3.14
N SER A 239 -1.19 11.43 2.40
CA SER A 239 -2.32 12.05 1.75
C SER A 239 -2.35 11.85 0.23
N LEU A 240 -3.56 11.65 -0.30
CA LEU A 240 -3.93 11.87 -1.69
C LEU A 240 -4.63 13.23 -1.79
N ASP A 241 -3.88 14.25 -2.21
CA ASP A 241 -4.30 15.65 -2.26
C ASP A 241 -4.60 16.07 -3.71
N ALA A 242 -5.87 16.31 -4.03
CA ALA A 242 -6.30 16.78 -5.35
C ALA A 242 -6.02 18.26 -5.59
N ASN A 243 -5.51 18.98 -4.59
CA ASN A 243 -4.98 20.34 -4.64
C ASN A 243 -5.95 21.33 -5.33
N SER A 244 -7.24 21.13 -5.12
CA SER A 244 -8.34 21.87 -5.73
C SER A 244 -8.38 21.88 -7.27
N PHE A 245 -7.59 21.04 -7.96
CA PHE A 245 -7.57 20.98 -9.42
C PHE A 245 -8.68 20.10 -10.01
N GLY A 246 -9.21 19.16 -9.24
CA GLY A 246 -10.23 18.24 -9.71
C GLY A 246 -10.72 17.34 -8.59
N ARG A 247 -11.04 16.09 -8.94
CA ARG A 247 -11.50 15.11 -7.96
C ARG A 247 -10.37 14.22 -7.46
N GLY A 248 -10.46 13.76 -6.21
CA GLY A 248 -9.48 12.83 -5.65
C GLY A 248 -9.54 11.45 -6.30
N LEU A 249 -10.58 10.68 -5.96
CA LEU A 249 -10.64 9.25 -6.25
C LEU A 249 -11.95 8.86 -6.93
N PHE A 250 -11.85 7.98 -7.93
CA PHE A 250 -12.98 7.30 -8.56
C PHE A 250 -12.82 5.78 -8.46
N VAL A 251 -13.91 5.08 -8.15
CA VAL A 251 -14.01 3.62 -8.22
C VAL A 251 -15.11 3.25 -9.21
N SER A 252 -14.75 2.47 -10.23
CA SER A 252 -15.67 2.06 -11.30
C SER A 252 -16.69 1.01 -10.84
N THR A 253 -17.75 0.86 -11.62
CA THR A 253 -18.80 -0.12 -11.35
C THR A 253 -18.25 -1.55 -11.42
N GLY A 254 -18.48 -2.35 -10.39
CA GLY A 254 -18.02 -3.74 -10.33
C GLY A 254 -16.66 -3.93 -9.66
N ASP A 255 -15.88 -2.86 -9.48
CA ASP A 255 -14.59 -2.92 -8.81
C ASP A 255 -14.77 -3.19 -7.31
N ASN A 256 -13.81 -3.91 -6.72
CA ASN A 256 -13.72 -4.15 -5.28
C ASN A 256 -12.42 -3.56 -4.73
N VAL A 257 -12.52 -2.43 -4.05
CA VAL A 257 -11.37 -1.64 -3.61
C VAL A 257 -11.39 -1.51 -2.08
N THR A 258 -10.25 -1.77 -1.45
CA THR A 258 -10.01 -1.43 -0.05
C THR A 258 -8.97 -0.33 0.03
N ILE A 259 -9.24 0.72 0.80
CA ILE A 259 -8.28 1.78 1.10
C ILE A 259 -8.05 1.79 2.60
N GLN A 260 -6.78 1.76 3.00
CA GLN A 260 -6.34 1.70 4.39
C GLN A 260 -5.47 2.91 4.71
N ASN A 261 -5.67 3.53 5.86
CA ASN A 261 -4.75 4.52 6.44
C ASN A 261 -4.34 5.65 5.47
N LEU A 262 -5.30 6.27 4.78
CA LEU A 262 -5.05 7.30 3.78
C LEU A 262 -5.85 8.58 4.07
N VAL A 263 -5.25 9.74 3.82
CA VAL A 263 -5.95 11.03 3.90
C VAL A 263 -6.34 11.49 2.50
N ILE A 264 -7.63 11.53 2.18
CA ILE A 264 -8.14 12.01 0.89
C ILE A 264 -8.64 13.45 1.03
N ARG A 265 -7.97 14.40 0.38
CA ARG A 265 -8.19 15.83 0.64
C ARG A 265 -8.19 16.74 -0.58
N GLU A 266 -8.76 17.93 -0.36
CA GLU A 266 -8.74 19.08 -1.27
C GLU A 266 -9.27 18.79 -2.67
N GLY A 267 -10.17 17.81 -2.83
CA GLY A 267 -10.95 17.68 -4.04
C GLY A 267 -11.87 18.88 -4.20
N ALA A 268 -11.84 19.54 -5.37
CA ALA A 268 -12.71 20.66 -5.68
C ALA A 268 -13.39 20.48 -7.03
N LEU A 269 -14.73 20.59 -7.05
CA LEU A 269 -15.47 20.60 -8.30
C LEU A 269 -16.69 21.52 -8.27
N ALA A 270 -16.83 22.34 -9.30
CA ALA A 270 -18.03 23.12 -9.56
C ALA A 270 -18.89 22.47 -10.65
N GLY A 271 -20.19 22.31 -10.38
CA GLY A 271 -21.16 21.86 -11.37
C GLY A 271 -21.38 22.91 -12.47
N ASN A 272 -21.56 22.46 -13.71
CA ASN A 272 -21.85 23.35 -14.83
C ASN A 272 -23.17 24.10 -14.63
N GLY A 273 -23.17 25.41 -14.84
CA GLY A 273 -24.40 26.20 -14.86
C GLY A 273 -25.35 25.76 -15.98
N GLY A 274 -26.66 25.91 -15.75
CA GLY A 274 -27.67 25.69 -16.78
C GLY A 274 -27.51 26.67 -17.94
N VAL A 275 -27.94 26.26 -19.13
CA VAL A 275 -27.83 27.08 -20.34
C VAL A 275 -29.07 27.97 -20.48
N SER A 276 -28.85 29.29 -20.49
CA SER A 276 -29.90 30.29 -20.75
C SER A 276 -30.60 30.00 -22.08
N GLY A 277 -31.93 30.02 -22.13
CA GLY A 277 -32.67 29.68 -23.36
C GLY A 277 -33.18 28.25 -23.43
N THR A 278 -32.74 27.37 -22.55
CA THR A 278 -32.97 25.93 -22.68
C THR A 278 -33.55 25.34 -21.40
N ALA A 279 -34.11 24.13 -21.50
CA ALA A 279 -34.51 23.32 -20.34
C ALA A 279 -33.33 22.56 -19.70
N LEU A 280 -32.08 22.84 -20.10
CA LEU A 280 -30.90 22.18 -19.55
C LEU A 280 -30.64 22.71 -18.13
N ALA A 281 -30.93 21.87 -17.14
CA ALA A 281 -30.64 22.15 -15.74
C ALA A 281 -29.12 22.25 -15.51
N GLY A 282 -28.74 22.95 -14.43
CA GLY A 282 -27.36 22.94 -13.96
C GLY A 282 -26.92 21.52 -13.57
N GLY A 283 -25.68 21.17 -13.88
CA GLY A 283 -25.10 19.87 -13.57
C GLY A 283 -24.82 19.69 -12.08
N SER A 284 -24.78 18.44 -11.61
CA SER A 284 -24.31 18.08 -10.27
C SER A 284 -22.86 17.59 -10.35
N SER A 285 -22.06 17.95 -9.36
CA SER A 285 -20.64 17.57 -9.28
C SER A 285 -20.41 16.18 -8.67
N PHE A 286 -21.42 15.60 -8.00
CA PHE A 286 -21.45 14.25 -7.42
C PHE A 286 -20.36 13.93 -6.38
N GLY A 287 -19.69 14.95 -5.84
CA GLY A 287 -18.60 14.80 -4.88
C GLY A 287 -17.24 15.11 -5.52
N ALA A 288 -16.33 15.64 -4.70
CA ALA A 288 -15.00 16.05 -5.15
C ALA A 288 -13.87 15.24 -4.51
N GLY A 289 -14.04 14.69 -3.31
CA GLY A 289 -13.06 13.80 -2.71
C GLY A 289 -13.10 12.40 -3.32
N ILE A 290 -14.23 11.71 -3.16
CA ILE A 290 -14.44 10.33 -3.60
C ILE A 290 -15.73 10.26 -4.41
N VAL A 291 -15.67 9.54 -5.53
CA VAL A 291 -16.84 9.08 -6.29
C VAL A 291 -16.74 7.55 -6.40
N ASN A 292 -17.70 6.82 -5.84
CA ASN A 292 -17.71 5.36 -5.85
C ASN A 292 -18.94 4.82 -6.57
N ASN A 293 -18.73 4.03 -7.63
CA ASN A 293 -19.76 3.26 -8.32
C ASN A 293 -19.63 1.74 -8.09
N GLY A 294 -18.55 1.30 -7.45
CA GLY A 294 -18.27 -0.10 -7.12
C GLY A 294 -18.44 -0.40 -5.63
N THR A 295 -17.66 -1.37 -5.16
CA THR A 295 -17.51 -1.69 -3.73
C THR A 295 -16.25 -1.02 -3.21
N LEU A 296 -16.41 -0.12 -2.23
CA LEU A 296 -15.31 0.59 -1.61
C LEU A 296 -15.36 0.39 -0.10
N THR A 297 -14.31 -0.24 0.43
CA THR A 297 -14.07 -0.36 1.88
C THR A 297 -13.03 0.67 2.29
N LEU A 298 -13.34 1.46 3.31
CA LEU A 298 -12.43 2.44 3.90
C LEU A 298 -12.09 2.01 5.34
N GLN A 299 -10.80 1.91 5.65
CA GLN A 299 -10.30 1.55 6.98
C GLN A 299 -9.29 2.61 7.42
N ASP A 300 -9.57 3.31 8.52
CA ASP A 300 -8.72 4.39 9.02
C ASP A 300 -8.43 5.48 7.97
N VAL A 301 -9.41 5.77 7.11
CA VAL A 301 -9.31 6.79 6.06
C VAL A 301 -9.95 8.09 6.53
N THR A 302 -9.19 9.18 6.46
CA THR A 302 -9.72 10.53 6.68
C THR A 302 -10.10 11.19 5.37
N VAL A 303 -11.33 11.67 5.24
CA VAL A 303 -11.78 12.45 4.07
C VAL A 303 -12.03 13.88 4.49
N THR A 304 -11.22 14.84 4.02
CA THR A 304 -11.26 16.22 4.55
C THR A 304 -11.05 17.28 3.48
N ALA A 305 -11.51 18.51 3.76
CA ALA A 305 -11.33 19.68 2.88
C ALA A 305 -11.83 19.51 1.42
N ASN A 306 -12.73 18.57 1.16
CA ASN A 306 -13.32 18.37 -0.17
C ASN A 306 -14.55 19.28 -0.35
N VAL A 307 -14.66 19.93 -1.52
CA VAL A 307 -15.76 20.83 -1.88
C VAL A 307 -16.37 20.48 -3.24
N ALA A 308 -17.68 20.19 -3.23
CA ALA A 308 -18.46 19.98 -4.42
C ALA A 308 -19.65 20.95 -4.44
N THR A 309 -19.83 21.70 -5.52
CA THR A 309 -20.99 22.59 -5.69
C THR A 309 -21.87 22.13 -6.86
N GLY A 310 -23.19 22.24 -6.71
CA GLY A 310 -24.11 22.13 -7.85
C GLY A 310 -23.94 23.31 -8.82
N GLY A 311 -24.37 23.12 -10.06
CA GLY A 311 -24.46 24.19 -11.05
C GLY A 311 -25.66 25.10 -10.80
N GLY A 312 -25.48 26.40 -11.04
CA GLY A 312 -26.58 27.37 -10.99
C GLY A 312 -27.62 27.14 -12.09
N GLY A 313 -28.84 27.63 -11.92
CA GLY A 313 -29.89 27.61 -12.94
C GLY A 313 -29.55 28.50 -14.15
N GLY A 314 -30.08 28.16 -15.32
CA GLY A 314 -29.91 28.97 -16.54
C GLY A 314 -30.60 30.33 -16.44
N GLY A 315 -29.96 31.36 -17.02
CA GLY A 315 -30.52 32.70 -17.12
C GLY A 315 -31.81 32.76 -17.94
N GLY A 316 -32.62 33.81 -17.71
CA GLY A 316 -33.82 34.07 -18.49
C GLY A 316 -33.48 34.52 -19.92
N TYR A 317 -34.31 34.15 -20.89
CA TYR A 317 -34.11 34.49 -22.30
C TYR A 317 -35.31 35.27 -22.85
N ARG A 318 -35.04 36.12 -23.86
CA ARG A 318 -36.09 36.88 -24.56
C ARG A 318 -36.72 36.02 -25.64
N THR A 319 -38.04 35.90 -25.61
CA THR A 319 -38.83 35.35 -26.72
C THR A 319 -39.63 36.48 -27.38
N ASN A 320 -40.17 36.24 -28.59
CA ASN A 320 -41.10 37.18 -29.24
C ASN A 320 -42.37 37.48 -28.40
N ALA A 321 -42.63 36.70 -27.34
CA ALA A 321 -43.77 36.85 -26.44
C ALA A 321 -43.42 37.54 -25.11
N GLY A 322 -42.17 37.97 -24.89
CA GLY A 322 -41.73 38.68 -23.67
C GLY A 322 -40.54 38.04 -22.93
N PHE A 323 -40.22 38.59 -21.76
CA PHE A 323 -39.16 38.08 -20.87
C PHE A 323 -39.65 36.87 -20.08
N MET A 324 -39.01 35.71 -20.28
CA MET A 324 -39.15 34.57 -19.37
C MET A 324 -38.03 34.67 -18.32
N GLY A 325 -38.38 34.85 -17.04
CA GLY A 325 -37.41 34.91 -15.96
C GLY A 325 -36.77 33.54 -15.69
N GLY A 326 -35.44 33.48 -15.61
CA GLY A 326 -34.71 32.29 -15.18
C GLY A 326 -34.79 32.13 -13.66
N ARG A 327 -35.07 30.92 -13.16
CA ARG A 327 -34.99 30.63 -11.73
C ARG A 327 -33.52 30.47 -11.36
N GLY A 328 -32.98 31.37 -10.55
CA GLY A 328 -31.65 31.22 -9.97
C GLY A 328 -31.56 29.90 -9.19
N GLY A 329 -30.58 29.07 -9.54
CA GLY A 329 -30.30 27.83 -8.82
C GLY A 329 -29.38 28.12 -7.64
N ASN A 330 -29.77 27.72 -6.44
CA ASN A 330 -28.89 27.77 -5.28
C ASN A 330 -27.88 26.63 -5.39
N SER A 331 -26.60 26.94 -5.60
CA SER A 331 -25.51 25.99 -5.49
C SER A 331 -25.18 25.78 -4.01
N ALA A 332 -25.72 24.71 -3.40
CA ALA A 332 -25.25 24.28 -2.09
C ALA A 332 -23.88 23.62 -2.25
N ALA A 333 -22.91 24.03 -1.43
CA ALA A 333 -21.65 23.33 -1.26
C ALA A 333 -21.84 22.24 -0.20
N ALA A 334 -21.60 20.98 -0.56
CA ALA A 334 -21.51 19.91 0.43
C ALA A 334 -20.03 19.76 0.82
N ARG A 335 -19.72 20.07 2.08
CA ARG A 335 -18.44 19.71 2.71
C ARG A 335 -18.71 18.46 3.53
N VAL A 336 -18.11 17.34 3.15
CA VAL A 336 -18.17 16.10 3.92
C VAL A 336 -16.80 15.92 4.57
N THR A 337 -16.79 15.89 5.89
CA THR A 337 -15.67 15.39 6.68
C THR A 337 -16.10 14.03 7.23
N ILE A 338 -15.37 12.99 6.87
CA ILE A 338 -15.52 11.66 7.48
C ILE A 338 -14.26 11.51 8.33
N ASP A 339 -14.46 11.55 9.64
CA ASP A 339 -13.43 11.25 10.66
C ASP A 339 -13.59 9.79 11.11
#